data_AF-A0A2D8QSE5-F1
#
_entry.id   AF-A0A2D8QSE5-F1
#
_cell.length_a   1.000
_cell.length_b   1.000
_cell.length_c   1.000
_cell.angle_alpha   90.00
_cell.angle_beta   90.00
_cell.angle_gamma   90.00
#
_symmetry.space_group_name_H-M   'P 1'
#
loop_
_entity.id
_entity.type
_entity.pdbx_description
1 polymer ?
#
loop_
_entity_poly.entity_id
_entity_poly.type
_entity_poly.pdbx_seq_one_letter_code
_entity_poly.pdbx_strand_id
1 'polypeptide(L)'
;MPGIDSDATDIGPAENTAFHGTHVAGTVAAPTDNGIGVAGVGRSVAIMPLRVLGDCGCGSTFDILQGNLYAAQLPNNSGIIPNERADIINMSLGGGGFSQVAQDVYEDVRAQGVIIIAAAGNESTDEPSYPASYEGIVSVSAVGHGEGGTPADVILAEYSNFGSTVDVAAPGGRTFADANGDGFADGVLSTVGLTLDASGYSQFNGTSMAAPHVAGVAALMESVHEGLTPDEFDEALNSRTIVIDVGDAGRDDLFGTGLIDSFNAVRIAEQLAGISPTPQPDPLPEPAEPVAILSASPTVLNFGSGLISLNLELRNSGDFGSTLTVEDFSTNSSALRVVEADVGQQGLGVYTVTLDRDNLTEGSNNFEISFDSNANNISVDARAVVREIGTGGDVGQLSVILLDATSLQQKDCALLTGVDGEYNLSFEDVESGDYFVLAGSDTNGDGLICGPFEACGAYESLGNIAQVDEKEISIAVNYSLFDQFPSGQFRGCN
;
A
#
# COMPACT_ATOMS: atom_id res chain seq x y z
N MET A 1 -23.19 -7.65 -4.85
CA MET A 1 -23.36 -7.77 -6.32
C MET A 1 -22.62 -6.59 -6.93
N PRO A 2 -21.88 -6.75 -8.04
CA PRO A 2 -21.37 -5.59 -8.75
C PRO A 2 -22.57 -4.87 -9.36
N GLY A 3 -22.71 -3.60 -9.02
CA GLY A 3 -23.79 -2.70 -9.41
C GLY A 3 -23.40 -1.30 -8.95
N ILE A 4 -24.20 -0.30 -9.33
CA ILE A 4 -23.98 1.11 -8.95
C ILE A 4 -23.68 1.18 -7.46
N ASP A 5 -22.50 1.70 -7.12
CA ASP A 5 -22.14 1.92 -5.73
C ASP A 5 -23.12 2.91 -5.11
N SER A 6 -23.87 2.45 -4.11
CA SER A 6 -24.82 3.28 -3.38
C SER A 6 -24.15 4.29 -2.47
N ASP A 7 -22.86 4.08 -2.15
CA ASP A 7 -22.05 4.95 -1.33
C ASP A 7 -20.58 4.97 -1.79
N ALA A 8 -20.28 5.85 -2.76
CA ALA A 8 -18.93 6.09 -3.24
C ALA A 8 -17.94 6.62 -2.17
N THR A 9 -18.40 6.86 -0.93
CA THR A 9 -17.55 7.27 0.20
C THR A 9 -17.23 6.15 1.17
N ASP A 10 -17.82 4.95 0.99
CA ASP A 10 -17.42 3.77 1.76
C ASP A 10 -16.07 3.21 1.29
N ILE A 11 -15.30 2.60 2.20
CA ILE A 11 -13.93 2.15 1.90
C ILE A 11 -13.81 0.70 1.42
N GLY A 12 -14.92 -0.02 1.18
CA GLY A 12 -14.88 -1.48 0.98
C GLY A 12 -14.13 -2.23 2.11
N PRO A 13 -13.94 -3.56 2.01
CA PRO A 13 -13.13 -4.29 2.96
C PRO A 13 -11.63 -3.98 2.77
N ALA A 14 -10.97 -3.61 3.87
CA ALA A 14 -9.58 -3.16 3.94
C ALA A 14 -8.52 -4.20 3.48
N GLU A 15 -8.92 -5.44 3.21
CA GLU A 15 -8.01 -6.59 3.18
C GLU A 15 -7.35 -6.88 1.83
N ASN A 16 -7.59 -6.14 0.73
CA ASN A 16 -6.72 -6.31 -0.47
C ASN A 16 -6.72 -5.24 -1.58
N THR A 17 -7.63 -4.26 -1.61
CA THR A 17 -7.71 -3.33 -2.78
C THR A 17 -8.15 -1.88 -2.46
N ALA A 18 -8.37 -1.55 -1.18
CA ALA A 18 -9.18 -0.40 -0.76
C ALA A 18 -8.64 1.00 -1.12
N PHE A 19 -7.36 1.15 -1.49
CA PHE A 19 -6.74 2.48 -1.68
C PHE A 19 -6.03 2.68 -3.02
N HIS A 20 -6.23 1.76 -3.98
CA HIS A 20 -5.66 1.89 -5.33
C HIS A 20 -6.14 3.17 -6.03
N GLY A 21 -7.44 3.45 -5.99
CA GLY A 21 -8.01 4.68 -6.55
C GLY A 21 -7.47 5.96 -5.89
N THR A 22 -7.18 5.94 -4.60
CA THR A 22 -6.54 7.05 -3.88
C THR A 22 -5.10 7.27 -4.33
N HIS A 23 -4.35 6.18 -4.55
CA HIS A 23 -2.98 6.26 -5.08
C HIS A 23 -2.97 6.90 -6.48
N VAL A 24 -3.86 6.42 -7.35
CA VAL A 24 -4.06 6.97 -8.70
C VAL A 24 -4.45 8.45 -8.65
N ALA A 25 -5.42 8.83 -7.81
CA ALA A 25 -5.86 10.22 -7.65
C ALA A 25 -4.75 11.13 -7.12
N GLY A 26 -3.93 10.64 -6.18
CA GLY A 26 -2.78 11.38 -5.66
C GLY A 26 -1.73 11.66 -6.72
N THR A 27 -1.45 10.69 -7.61
CA THR A 27 -0.50 10.87 -8.71
C THR A 27 -0.96 11.96 -9.67
N VAL A 28 -2.28 12.08 -9.91
CA VAL A 28 -2.85 13.15 -10.73
C VAL A 28 -2.87 14.49 -9.97
N ALA A 29 -3.37 14.52 -8.74
CA ALA A 29 -3.87 15.75 -8.12
C ALA A 29 -3.56 15.91 -6.62
N ALA A 30 -2.55 15.22 -6.08
CA ALA A 30 -2.08 15.53 -4.73
C ALA A 30 -1.70 17.03 -4.64
N PRO A 31 -2.15 17.75 -3.58
CA PRO A 31 -1.87 19.17 -3.45
C PRO A 31 -0.38 19.47 -3.49
N THR A 32 -0.02 20.49 -4.26
CA THR A 32 1.38 20.90 -4.47
C THR A 32 1.76 22.07 -3.57
N ASP A 33 3.07 22.27 -3.35
CA ASP A 33 3.64 23.40 -2.60
C ASP A 33 3.14 23.58 -1.15
N ASN A 34 2.66 22.51 -0.52
CA ASN A 34 2.19 22.54 0.88
C ASN A 34 3.26 22.07 1.89
N GLY A 35 4.43 21.61 1.41
CA GLY A 35 5.53 21.10 2.23
C GLY A 35 5.29 19.74 2.88
N ILE A 36 4.29 18.96 2.42
CA ILE A 36 3.89 17.69 3.03
C ILE A 36 3.72 16.62 1.95
N GLY A 37 4.41 15.49 2.10
CA GLY A 37 4.15 14.30 1.29
C GLY A 37 4.60 14.40 -0.15
N VAL A 38 3.64 14.27 -1.08
CA VAL A 38 3.88 14.21 -2.54
C VAL A 38 3.13 15.31 -3.28
N ALA A 39 3.52 15.55 -4.53
CA ALA A 39 2.90 16.48 -5.46
C ALA A 39 2.28 15.72 -6.65
N GLY A 40 1.02 16.02 -6.97
CA GLY A 40 0.36 15.47 -8.16
C GLY A 40 0.78 16.21 -9.43
N VAL A 41 0.80 15.50 -10.56
CA VAL A 41 1.23 16.04 -11.85
C VAL A 41 0.39 17.25 -12.29
N GLY A 42 -0.93 17.18 -12.10
CA GLY A 42 -1.89 18.21 -12.52
C GLY A 42 -1.92 19.46 -11.65
N ARG A 43 -1.21 19.48 -10.50
CA ARG A 43 -1.11 20.58 -9.52
C ARG A 43 -2.40 21.04 -8.83
N SER A 44 -3.48 21.31 -9.58
CA SER A 44 -4.76 21.86 -9.10
C SER A 44 -5.94 21.34 -9.91
N VAL A 45 -5.92 20.04 -10.21
CA VAL A 45 -6.99 19.34 -10.95
C VAL A 45 -8.09 18.92 -9.99
N ALA A 46 -9.35 19.09 -10.41
CA ALA A 46 -10.50 18.52 -9.69
C ALA A 46 -10.65 17.03 -10.03
N ILE A 47 -10.87 16.19 -9.03
CA ILE A 47 -11.07 14.74 -9.21
C ILE A 47 -12.56 14.41 -9.12
N MET A 48 -13.07 13.69 -10.13
CA MET A 48 -14.39 13.04 -10.12
C MET A 48 -14.21 11.54 -9.82
N PRO A 49 -14.32 11.09 -8.55
CA PRO A 49 -14.16 9.69 -8.21
C PRO A 49 -15.38 8.88 -8.66
N LEU A 50 -15.17 7.88 -9.51
CA LEU A 50 -16.20 6.93 -9.95
C LEU A 50 -15.77 5.51 -9.61
N ARG A 51 -16.40 4.92 -8.60
CA ARG A 51 -16.10 3.55 -8.20
C ARG A 51 -16.82 2.57 -9.12
N VAL A 52 -16.04 1.86 -9.92
CA VAL A 52 -16.51 0.82 -10.86
C VAL A 52 -16.01 -0.59 -10.51
N LEU A 53 -15.17 -0.70 -9.48
CA LEU A 53 -14.63 -1.94 -8.94
C LEU A 53 -15.12 -2.11 -7.50
N GLY A 54 -15.69 -3.28 -7.20
CA GLY A 54 -16.17 -3.64 -5.87
C GLY A 54 -15.07 -4.22 -4.97
N ASP A 55 -15.50 -4.82 -3.87
CA ASP A 55 -14.68 -5.31 -2.75
C ASP A 55 -13.51 -6.25 -3.11
N CYS A 56 -13.63 -6.99 -4.22
CA CYS A 56 -12.59 -7.88 -4.76
C CYS A 56 -11.53 -7.15 -5.61
N GLY A 57 -11.61 -5.82 -5.75
CA GLY A 57 -10.93 -5.07 -6.82
C GLY A 57 -11.41 -5.45 -8.22
N CYS A 58 -12.56 -6.11 -8.31
CA CYS A 58 -13.14 -6.60 -9.54
C CYS A 58 -14.45 -5.88 -9.83
N GLY A 59 -14.69 -5.59 -11.11
CA GLY A 59 -15.88 -4.91 -11.60
C GLY A 59 -16.33 -5.52 -12.90
N SER A 60 -17.60 -5.31 -13.26
CA SER A 60 -18.08 -5.76 -14.56
C SER A 60 -17.76 -4.73 -15.64
N THR A 61 -17.57 -5.19 -16.88
CA THR A 61 -17.49 -4.28 -18.04
C THR A 61 -18.70 -3.35 -18.10
N PHE A 62 -19.87 -3.82 -17.67
CA PHE A 62 -21.07 -2.99 -17.61
C PHE A 62 -20.89 -1.80 -16.66
N ASP A 63 -20.42 -2.02 -15.43
CA ASP A 63 -20.22 -0.95 -14.44
C ASP A 63 -19.18 0.07 -14.92
N ILE A 64 -18.09 -0.41 -15.55
CA ILE A 64 -17.06 0.44 -16.15
C ILE A 64 -17.68 1.33 -17.24
N LEU A 65 -18.44 0.76 -18.17
CA LEU A 65 -19.09 1.53 -19.23
C LEU A 65 -20.12 2.53 -18.68
N GLN A 66 -20.88 2.17 -17.64
CA GLN A 66 -21.82 3.10 -17.00
C GLN A 66 -21.10 4.27 -16.32
N GLY A 67 -19.96 4.02 -15.67
CA GLY A 67 -19.12 5.08 -15.10
C GLY A 67 -18.59 6.04 -16.17
N ASN A 68 -18.12 5.51 -17.31
CA ASN A 68 -17.67 6.33 -18.43
C ASN A 68 -18.79 7.19 -19.02
N LEU A 69 -19.98 6.61 -19.22
CA LEU A 69 -21.16 7.36 -19.68
C LEU A 69 -21.55 8.46 -18.69
N TYR A 70 -21.52 8.18 -17.38
CA TYR A 70 -21.77 9.19 -16.35
C TYR A 70 -20.76 10.34 -16.43
N ALA A 71 -19.45 10.04 -16.45
CA ALA A 71 -18.39 11.05 -16.55
C ALA A 71 -18.53 11.92 -17.81
N ALA A 72 -19.01 11.35 -18.91
CA ALA A 72 -19.22 12.03 -20.18
C ALA A 72 -20.55 12.79 -20.29
N GLN A 73 -21.35 12.89 -19.22
CA GLN A 73 -22.72 13.44 -19.24
C GLN A 73 -23.68 12.74 -20.21
N LEU A 74 -23.44 11.45 -20.49
CA LEU A 74 -24.26 10.63 -21.38
C LEU A 74 -25.32 9.83 -20.61
N PRO A 75 -26.42 9.44 -21.28
CA PRO A 75 -27.44 8.58 -20.68
C PRO A 75 -26.83 7.28 -20.14
N ASN A 76 -27.06 7.03 -18.86
CA ASN A 76 -26.55 5.86 -18.15
C ASN A 76 -27.65 5.27 -17.25
N ASN A 77 -27.42 4.06 -16.73
CA ASN A 77 -28.42 3.28 -16.02
C ASN A 77 -28.85 3.90 -14.67
N SER A 78 -28.01 4.75 -14.07
CA SER A 78 -28.40 5.48 -12.85
C SER A 78 -29.50 6.51 -13.09
N GLY A 79 -29.65 6.98 -14.35
CA GLY A 79 -30.52 8.09 -14.70
C GLY A 79 -30.04 9.45 -14.18
N ILE A 80 -28.84 9.52 -13.57
CA ILE A 80 -28.21 10.73 -13.07
C ILE A 80 -27.21 11.21 -14.11
N ILE A 81 -27.24 12.52 -14.40
CA ILE A 81 -26.26 13.21 -15.23
C ILE A 81 -25.54 14.22 -14.33
N PRO A 82 -24.20 14.19 -14.23
CA PRO A 82 -23.47 15.15 -13.41
C PRO A 82 -23.62 16.57 -13.97
N ASN A 83 -23.43 17.59 -13.14
CA ASN A 83 -23.52 18.99 -13.58
C ASN A 83 -22.39 19.38 -14.54
N GLU A 84 -21.24 18.72 -14.41
CA GLU A 84 -20.04 18.94 -15.21
C GLU A 84 -19.55 17.60 -15.76
N ARG A 85 -19.01 17.63 -16.98
CA ARG A 85 -18.35 16.51 -17.65
C ARG A 85 -16.92 16.40 -17.12
N ALA A 86 -16.36 15.20 -17.08
CA ALA A 86 -14.90 15.05 -16.94
C ALA A 86 -14.23 15.36 -18.29
N ASP A 87 -13.14 16.12 -18.29
CA ASP A 87 -12.35 16.36 -19.51
C ASP A 87 -11.41 15.18 -19.82
N ILE A 88 -10.95 14.49 -18.78
CA ILE A 88 -10.08 13.31 -18.86
C ILE A 88 -10.64 12.19 -17.99
N ILE A 89 -10.71 10.98 -18.54
CA ILE A 89 -11.00 9.74 -17.80
C ILE A 89 -9.75 8.88 -17.74
N ASN A 90 -9.28 8.58 -16.53
CA ASN A 90 -8.20 7.63 -16.29
C ASN A 90 -8.76 6.27 -15.83
N MET A 91 -8.42 5.21 -16.56
CA MET A 91 -8.77 3.82 -16.26
C MET A 91 -7.50 3.02 -15.96
N SER A 92 -7.04 3.09 -14.71
CA SER A 92 -5.96 2.27 -14.18
C SER A 92 -6.39 0.82 -13.89
N LEU A 93 -7.17 0.23 -14.80
CA LEU A 93 -7.80 -1.09 -14.71
C LEU A 93 -7.68 -1.80 -16.06
N GLY A 94 -7.83 -3.12 -16.05
CA GLY A 94 -7.81 -3.91 -17.26
C GLY A 94 -8.39 -5.30 -17.02
N GLY A 95 -8.83 -5.93 -18.10
CA GLY A 95 -9.36 -7.27 -18.10
C GLY A 95 -10.54 -7.46 -19.05
N GLY A 96 -10.96 -8.72 -19.18
CA GLY A 96 -11.98 -9.10 -20.15
C GLY A 96 -11.43 -9.18 -21.56
N GLY A 97 -12.28 -8.94 -22.55
CA GLY A 97 -11.89 -8.97 -23.96
C GLY A 97 -12.68 -7.94 -24.77
N PHE A 98 -12.35 -7.86 -26.05
CA PHE A 98 -13.02 -6.97 -26.98
C PHE A 98 -14.54 -7.17 -26.99
N SER A 99 -15.27 -6.06 -26.99
CA SER A 99 -16.70 -5.98 -27.13
C SER A 99 -17.03 -4.78 -28.01
N GLN A 100 -17.79 -5.01 -29.09
CA GLN A 100 -18.25 -3.91 -29.95
C GLN A 100 -19.08 -2.89 -29.16
N VAL A 101 -19.87 -3.34 -28.18
CA VAL A 101 -20.67 -2.44 -27.34
C VAL A 101 -19.78 -1.51 -26.50
N ALA A 102 -18.62 -2.00 -26.05
CA ALA A 102 -17.68 -1.17 -25.32
C ALA A 102 -16.99 -0.15 -26.25
N GLN A 103 -16.57 -0.59 -27.45
CA GLN A 103 -16.03 0.29 -28.48
C GLN A 103 -17.00 1.44 -28.81
N ASP A 104 -18.28 1.12 -29.08
CA ASP A 104 -19.31 2.11 -29.41
C ASP A 104 -19.48 3.14 -28.27
N VAL A 105 -19.41 2.69 -27.00
CA VAL A 105 -19.49 3.60 -25.83
C VAL A 105 -18.27 4.50 -25.74
N TYR A 106 -17.06 3.99 -25.97
CA TYR A 106 -15.86 4.83 -25.93
C TYR A 106 -15.82 5.85 -27.08
N GLU A 107 -16.35 5.50 -28.25
CA GLU A 107 -16.58 6.45 -29.35
C GLU A 107 -17.56 7.56 -28.94
N ASP A 108 -18.69 7.21 -28.31
CA ASP A 108 -19.68 8.18 -27.81
C ASP A 108 -19.07 9.12 -26.74
N VAL A 109 -18.26 8.57 -25.84
CA VAL A 109 -17.57 9.33 -24.78
C VAL A 109 -16.56 10.30 -25.39
N ARG A 110 -15.72 9.85 -26.33
CA ARG A 110 -14.78 10.71 -27.06
C ARG A 110 -15.49 11.80 -27.85
N ALA A 111 -16.65 11.50 -28.44
CA ALA A 111 -17.45 12.48 -29.16
C ALA A 111 -17.96 13.63 -28.28
N GLN A 112 -17.96 13.47 -26.94
CA GLN A 112 -18.19 14.58 -25.99
C GLN A 112 -16.94 15.41 -25.70
N GLY A 113 -15.81 15.13 -26.37
CA GLY A 113 -14.53 15.79 -26.12
C GLY A 113 -13.84 15.30 -24.85
N VAL A 114 -13.98 14.01 -24.51
CA VAL A 114 -13.34 13.40 -23.34
C VAL A 114 -12.12 12.60 -23.77
N ILE A 115 -10.96 12.90 -23.21
CA ILE A 115 -9.73 12.11 -23.41
C ILE A 115 -9.81 10.87 -22.50
N ILE A 116 -9.55 9.70 -23.06
CA ILE A 116 -9.62 8.43 -22.34
C ILE A 116 -8.22 7.80 -22.29
N ILE A 117 -7.72 7.55 -21.09
CA ILE A 117 -6.38 7.01 -20.83
C ILE A 117 -6.52 5.73 -20.02
N ALA A 118 -5.81 4.67 -20.40
CA ALA A 118 -5.86 3.39 -19.70
C ALA A 118 -4.51 2.71 -19.59
N ALA A 119 -4.38 1.87 -18.56
CA ALA A 119 -3.18 1.09 -18.28
C ALA A 119 -3.04 -0.08 -19.27
N ALA A 120 -1.86 -0.26 -19.87
CA ALA A 120 -1.61 -1.31 -20.86
C ALA A 120 -1.69 -2.76 -20.30
N GLY A 121 -1.59 -2.93 -18.97
CA GLY A 121 -1.61 -4.23 -18.29
C GLY A 121 -0.25 -4.64 -17.72
N ASN A 122 -0.24 -5.69 -16.89
CA ASN A 122 0.90 -6.06 -16.04
C ASN A 122 1.31 -7.54 -16.19
N GLU A 123 1.14 -8.12 -17.37
CA GLU A 123 1.33 -9.54 -17.66
C GLU A 123 2.62 -9.83 -18.47
N SER A 124 3.45 -8.82 -18.73
CA SER A 124 4.67 -8.93 -19.53
C SER A 124 4.43 -9.54 -20.92
N THR A 125 3.36 -9.14 -21.60
CA THR A 125 2.92 -9.70 -22.88
C THR A 125 2.64 -8.63 -23.93
N ASP A 126 2.61 -9.03 -25.20
CA ASP A 126 2.14 -8.23 -26.33
C ASP A 126 0.65 -8.45 -26.67
N GLU A 127 -0.04 -9.28 -25.88
CA GLU A 127 -1.46 -9.50 -26.04
C GLU A 127 -2.28 -8.25 -25.66
N PRO A 128 -3.27 -7.85 -26.49
CA PRO A 128 -4.11 -6.68 -26.21
C PRO A 128 -4.85 -6.78 -24.88
N SER A 129 -4.66 -5.80 -24.00
CA SER A 129 -5.45 -5.61 -22.77
C SER A 129 -6.55 -4.58 -22.98
N TYR A 130 -7.75 -4.85 -22.47
CA TYR A 130 -8.90 -3.96 -22.58
C TYR A 130 -9.22 -3.34 -21.21
N PRO A 131 -9.56 -2.04 -21.13
CA PRO A 131 -9.95 -1.19 -22.26
C PRO A 131 -8.80 -0.52 -23.04
N ALA A 132 -7.55 -0.60 -22.59
CA ALA A 132 -6.44 0.12 -23.21
C ALA A 132 -6.26 -0.10 -24.72
N SER A 133 -6.64 -1.27 -25.24
CA SER A 133 -6.52 -1.60 -26.67
C SER A 133 -7.76 -1.28 -27.51
N TYR A 134 -8.77 -0.56 -26.99
CA TYR A 134 -9.85 -0.02 -27.82
C TYR A 134 -9.36 1.19 -28.61
N GLU A 135 -9.91 1.39 -29.80
CA GLU A 135 -9.58 2.54 -30.64
C GLU A 135 -9.99 3.84 -29.94
N GLY A 136 -9.10 4.84 -29.94
CA GLY A 136 -9.29 6.11 -29.26
C GLY A 136 -9.02 6.07 -27.75
N ILE A 137 -8.50 4.98 -27.18
CA ILE A 137 -8.01 4.99 -25.80
C ILE A 137 -6.49 5.07 -25.83
N VAL A 138 -5.93 6.02 -25.08
CA VAL A 138 -4.48 6.15 -24.93
C VAL A 138 -3.99 5.05 -23.99
N SER A 139 -3.24 4.10 -24.54
CA SER A 139 -2.67 2.95 -23.85
C SER A 139 -1.28 3.27 -23.29
N VAL A 140 -1.13 3.11 -21.97
CA VAL A 140 0.08 3.55 -21.24
C VAL A 140 0.88 2.38 -20.71
N SER A 141 2.13 2.24 -21.18
CA SER A 141 3.11 1.30 -20.62
C SER A 141 3.86 1.91 -19.43
N ALA A 142 4.43 1.05 -18.58
CA ALA A 142 5.10 1.44 -17.34
C ALA A 142 6.62 1.42 -17.50
N VAL A 143 7.28 2.52 -17.14
CA VAL A 143 8.74 2.58 -17.01
C VAL A 143 9.18 2.59 -15.55
N GLY A 144 10.38 2.06 -15.31
CA GLY A 144 11.11 2.19 -14.05
C GLY A 144 12.31 3.13 -14.19
N HIS A 145 12.86 3.52 -13.03
CA HIS A 145 14.09 4.29 -12.97
C HIS A 145 15.27 3.48 -13.56
N GLY A 146 16.11 4.15 -14.35
CA GLY A 146 17.36 3.59 -14.88
C GLY A 146 18.57 4.00 -14.05
N GLU A 147 19.68 3.26 -14.14
CA GLU A 147 20.88 3.51 -13.32
C GLU A 147 21.45 4.93 -13.47
N GLY A 148 21.25 5.59 -14.63
CA GLY A 148 21.76 6.93 -14.90
C GLY A 148 20.90 8.08 -14.38
N GLY A 149 19.67 7.79 -13.92
CA GLY A 149 18.75 8.79 -13.36
C GLY A 149 18.28 9.88 -14.31
N THR A 150 18.48 9.71 -15.62
CA THR A 150 17.96 10.62 -16.63
C THR A 150 16.75 10.00 -17.35
N PRO A 151 15.87 10.82 -17.96
CA PRO A 151 14.80 10.31 -18.82
C PRO A 151 15.28 9.36 -19.92
N ALA A 152 16.52 9.53 -20.41
CA ALA A 152 17.09 8.67 -21.45
C ALA A 152 17.48 7.27 -20.96
N ASP A 153 17.60 7.08 -19.64
CA ASP A 153 18.02 5.82 -19.03
C ASP A 153 16.84 4.96 -18.58
N VAL A 154 15.60 5.45 -18.71
CA VAL A 154 14.42 4.71 -18.28
C VAL A 154 14.37 3.35 -18.96
N ILE A 155 13.92 2.36 -18.19
CA ILE A 155 13.75 0.99 -18.68
C ILE A 155 12.28 0.62 -18.60
N LEU A 156 11.82 -0.21 -19.54
CA LEU A 156 10.49 -0.80 -19.43
C LEU A 156 10.43 -1.59 -18.11
N ALA A 157 9.37 -1.36 -17.33
CA ALA A 157 9.13 -2.15 -16.13
C ALA A 157 8.86 -3.60 -16.54
N GLU A 158 9.47 -4.56 -15.85
CA GLU A 158 9.47 -5.97 -16.25
C GLU A 158 8.08 -6.61 -16.33
N TYR A 159 7.09 -6.06 -15.61
CA TYR A 159 5.69 -6.49 -15.65
C TYR A 159 4.88 -5.83 -16.78
N SER A 160 5.35 -4.73 -17.36
CA SER A 160 4.54 -3.94 -18.30
C SER A 160 4.20 -4.75 -19.55
N ASN A 161 2.94 -4.72 -19.96
CA ASN A 161 2.60 -5.12 -21.32
C ASN A 161 3.25 -4.16 -22.33
N PHE A 162 3.50 -4.70 -23.51
CA PHE A 162 4.18 -4.04 -24.63
C PHE A 162 3.44 -4.36 -25.93
N GLY A 163 3.97 -3.97 -27.08
CA GLY A 163 3.43 -4.30 -28.40
C GLY A 163 2.81 -3.11 -29.12
N SER A 164 2.13 -3.41 -30.23
CA SER A 164 1.63 -2.39 -31.16
C SER A 164 0.49 -1.53 -30.60
N THR A 165 -0.12 -1.94 -29.50
CA THR A 165 -1.24 -1.24 -28.84
C THR A 165 -0.78 -0.25 -27.78
N VAL A 166 0.52 -0.10 -27.52
CA VAL A 166 1.06 0.93 -26.61
C VAL A 166 1.26 2.24 -27.37
N ASP A 167 0.72 3.33 -26.82
CA ASP A 167 0.79 4.67 -27.40
C ASP A 167 1.90 5.51 -26.76
N VAL A 168 2.09 5.39 -25.44
CA VAL A 168 3.03 6.21 -24.68
C VAL A 168 3.49 5.49 -23.41
N ALA A 169 4.67 5.86 -22.91
CA ALA A 169 5.20 5.35 -21.65
C ALA A 169 5.16 6.43 -20.56
N ALA A 170 5.00 6.00 -19.31
CA ALA A 170 5.06 6.88 -18.15
C ALA A 170 5.59 6.15 -16.90
N PRO A 171 6.03 6.90 -15.85
CA PRO A 171 6.57 6.29 -14.64
C PRO A 171 5.56 5.34 -13.99
N GLY A 172 5.88 4.04 -13.98
CA GLY A 172 5.07 2.99 -13.37
C GLY A 172 5.72 2.35 -12.16
N GLY A 173 7.04 2.55 -11.96
CA GLY A 173 7.78 2.16 -10.74
C GLY A 173 8.23 0.70 -10.68
N ARG A 174 9.17 0.41 -9.77
CA ARG A 174 9.73 -0.93 -9.48
C ARG A 174 10.03 -1.05 -7.99
N THR A 175 9.02 -1.44 -7.21
CA THR A 175 9.12 -1.51 -5.72
C THR A 175 10.13 -2.54 -5.20
N PHE A 176 10.67 -3.40 -6.06
CA PHE A 176 11.67 -4.42 -5.76
C PHE A 176 13.08 -4.04 -6.23
N ALA A 177 13.25 -2.85 -6.83
CA ALA A 177 14.52 -2.35 -7.33
C ALA A 177 14.87 -1.03 -6.64
N ASP A 178 16.16 -0.73 -6.57
CA ASP A 178 16.76 0.52 -6.13
C ASP A 178 17.91 0.81 -7.12
N ALA A 179 17.56 1.32 -8.29
CA ALA A 179 18.48 1.45 -9.43
C ALA A 179 19.44 2.64 -9.25
N ASN A 180 19.06 3.64 -8.47
CA ASN A 180 19.94 4.76 -8.14
C ASN A 180 20.81 4.46 -6.90
N GLY A 181 20.45 3.50 -6.04
CA GLY A 181 21.20 3.13 -4.85
C GLY A 181 21.01 4.12 -3.69
N ASP A 182 19.86 4.79 -3.62
CA ASP A 182 19.52 5.75 -2.56
C ASP A 182 18.98 5.08 -1.28
N GLY A 183 18.75 3.77 -1.30
CA GLY A 183 18.20 2.99 -0.19
C GLY A 183 16.67 2.99 -0.12
N PHE A 184 16.00 3.52 -1.14
CA PHE A 184 14.56 3.47 -1.36
C PHE A 184 14.26 2.62 -2.59
N ALA A 185 13.08 2.00 -2.57
CA ALA A 185 12.63 1.33 -3.77
C ALA A 185 12.22 2.36 -4.84
N ASP A 186 12.37 1.99 -6.11
CA ASP A 186 12.01 2.81 -7.27
C ASP A 186 10.49 2.79 -7.56
N GLY A 187 9.64 2.68 -6.54
CA GLY A 187 8.20 2.68 -6.70
C GLY A 187 7.61 4.08 -6.92
N VAL A 188 6.39 4.15 -7.44
CA VAL A 188 5.64 5.42 -7.51
C VAL A 188 5.04 5.69 -6.14
N LEU A 189 5.59 6.69 -5.44
CA LEU A 189 5.07 7.14 -4.15
C LEU A 189 3.84 8.04 -4.37
N SER A 190 2.72 7.70 -3.73
CA SER A 190 1.51 8.52 -3.79
C SER A 190 0.66 8.39 -2.52
N THR A 191 -0.38 9.22 -2.40
CA THR A 191 -1.32 9.20 -1.28
C THR A 191 -2.12 7.91 -1.24
N VAL A 192 -2.30 7.33 -0.06
CA VAL A 192 -3.18 6.19 0.18
C VAL A 192 -4.01 6.42 1.44
N GLY A 193 -5.16 5.76 1.54
CA GLY A 193 -5.72 5.51 2.87
C GLY A 193 -4.93 4.41 3.57
N LEU A 194 -4.88 4.47 4.89
CA LEU A 194 -4.34 3.41 5.75
C LEU A 194 -5.49 2.74 6.53
N THR A 195 -6.48 3.54 6.95
CA THR A 195 -7.77 3.13 7.53
C THR A 195 -8.86 4.15 7.17
N LEU A 196 -10.09 3.99 7.68
CA LEU A 196 -11.16 5.01 7.57
C LEU A 196 -10.72 6.42 8.03
N ASP A 197 -9.92 6.47 9.09
CA ASP A 197 -9.55 7.70 9.79
C ASP A 197 -8.06 8.06 9.63
N ALA A 198 -7.31 7.27 8.87
CA ALA A 198 -5.88 7.45 8.67
C ALA A 198 -5.53 7.48 7.19
N SER A 199 -4.79 8.51 6.79
CA SER A 199 -4.18 8.65 5.47
C SER A 199 -2.66 8.52 5.58
N GLY A 200 -2.01 8.18 4.48
CA GLY A 200 -0.57 8.05 4.41
C GLY A 200 -0.07 8.07 2.97
N TYR A 201 1.14 7.58 2.80
CA TYR A 201 1.80 7.47 1.50
C TYR A 201 2.34 6.05 1.35
N SER A 202 2.26 5.52 0.13
CA SER A 202 2.81 4.20 -0.19
C SER A 202 3.36 4.19 -1.60
N GLN A 203 4.37 3.35 -1.79
CA GLN A 203 4.96 3.10 -3.10
C GLN A 203 4.27 1.92 -3.77
N PHE A 204 3.73 2.12 -4.96
CA PHE A 204 3.20 1.05 -5.80
C PHE A 204 3.97 0.93 -7.12
N ASN A 205 3.83 -0.22 -7.78
CA ASN A 205 4.26 -0.41 -9.15
C ASN A 205 3.11 -0.96 -10.01
N GLY A 206 3.02 -0.48 -11.25
CA GLY A 206 2.05 -0.96 -12.24
C GLY A 206 1.86 -0.01 -13.40
N THR A 207 1.34 -0.49 -14.53
CA THR A 207 0.79 0.38 -15.58
C THR A 207 -0.38 1.22 -15.05
N SER A 208 -1.05 0.74 -13.99
CA SER A 208 -2.00 1.52 -13.19
C SER A 208 -1.42 2.79 -12.55
N MET A 209 -0.12 2.84 -12.28
CA MET A 209 0.58 4.02 -11.75
C MET A 209 1.16 4.88 -12.87
N ALA A 210 1.41 4.31 -14.05
CA ALA A 210 1.84 5.04 -15.25
C ALA A 210 0.71 5.88 -15.87
N ALA A 211 -0.47 5.28 -16.07
CA ALA A 211 -1.64 5.94 -16.64
C ALA A 211 -2.01 7.30 -15.98
N PRO A 212 -2.04 7.45 -14.64
CA PRO A 212 -2.35 8.74 -14.02
C PRO A 212 -1.30 9.84 -14.24
N HIS A 213 -0.05 9.50 -14.54
CA HIS A 213 0.92 10.52 -14.95
C HIS A 213 0.53 11.14 -16.29
N VAL A 214 0.13 10.32 -17.27
CA VAL A 214 -0.36 10.80 -18.58
C VAL A 214 -1.66 11.58 -18.41
N ALA A 215 -2.57 11.13 -17.54
CA ALA A 215 -3.80 11.85 -17.24
C ALA A 215 -3.55 13.22 -16.59
N GLY A 216 -2.56 13.30 -15.70
CA GLY A 216 -2.12 14.57 -15.12
C GLY A 216 -1.53 15.52 -16.17
N VAL A 217 -0.75 15.00 -17.12
CA VAL A 217 -0.21 15.81 -18.24
C VAL A 217 -1.33 16.31 -19.16
N ALA A 218 -2.30 15.46 -19.51
CA ALA A 218 -3.46 15.87 -20.28
C ALA A 218 -4.28 16.95 -19.56
N ALA A 219 -4.43 16.85 -18.24
CA ALA A 219 -5.10 17.87 -17.44
C ALA A 219 -4.32 19.20 -17.37
N LEU A 220 -2.98 19.16 -17.35
CA LEU A 220 -2.15 20.37 -17.48
C LEU A 220 -2.37 21.03 -18.84
N MET A 221 -2.43 20.26 -19.93
CA MET A 221 -2.70 20.79 -21.26
C MET A 221 -4.10 21.43 -21.33
N GLU A 222 -5.13 20.76 -20.83
CA GLU A 222 -6.51 21.30 -20.75
C GLU A 222 -6.58 22.61 -19.96
N SER A 223 -5.80 22.74 -18.88
CA SER A 223 -5.76 23.97 -18.09
C SER A 223 -5.19 25.19 -18.82
N VAL A 224 -4.44 24.96 -19.91
CA VAL A 224 -3.80 25.98 -20.74
C VAL A 224 -4.59 26.23 -22.02
N HIS A 225 -5.10 25.15 -22.63
CA HIS A 225 -5.95 25.14 -23.81
C HIS A 225 -7.30 24.56 -23.44
N GLU A 226 -8.19 25.41 -22.89
CA GLU A 226 -9.55 25.01 -22.50
C GLU A 226 -10.31 24.43 -23.72
N GLY A 227 -10.81 23.19 -23.58
CA GLY A 227 -11.45 22.44 -24.64
C GLY A 227 -10.48 21.64 -25.52
N LEU A 228 -9.33 21.22 -24.97
CA LEU A 228 -8.42 20.27 -25.61
C LEU A 228 -9.19 19.03 -26.05
N THR A 229 -9.15 18.77 -27.34
CA THR A 229 -9.87 17.65 -27.92
C THR A 229 -9.05 16.36 -27.85
N PRO A 230 -9.71 15.19 -27.82
CA PRO A 230 -9.03 13.90 -27.91
C PRO A 230 -8.12 13.80 -29.14
N ASP A 231 -8.56 14.31 -30.29
CA ASP A 231 -7.77 14.25 -31.52
C ASP A 231 -6.53 15.16 -31.49
N GLU A 232 -6.59 16.31 -30.80
CA GLU A 232 -5.42 17.18 -30.59
C GLU A 232 -4.38 16.52 -29.69
N PHE A 233 -4.82 15.84 -28.62
CA PHE A 233 -3.93 15.11 -27.73
C PHE A 233 -3.28 13.91 -28.44
N ASP A 234 -4.08 13.14 -29.19
CA ASP A 234 -3.58 11.98 -29.95
C ASP A 234 -2.60 12.41 -31.05
N GLU A 235 -2.86 13.52 -31.76
CA GLU A 235 -1.92 14.07 -32.74
C GLU A 235 -0.62 14.53 -32.07
N ALA A 236 -0.68 15.12 -30.88
CA ALA A 236 0.50 15.54 -30.13
C ALA A 236 1.38 14.35 -29.71
N LEU A 237 0.77 13.23 -29.30
CA LEU A 237 1.46 11.96 -29.04
C LEU A 237 2.06 11.37 -30.33
N ASN A 238 1.24 11.22 -31.38
CA ASN A 238 1.66 10.61 -32.65
C ASN A 238 2.78 11.40 -33.36
N SER A 239 2.74 12.73 -33.25
CA SER A 239 3.79 13.62 -33.74
C SER A 239 5.02 13.68 -32.83
N ARG A 240 4.96 13.04 -31.65
CA ARG A 240 6.01 13.00 -30.63
C ARG A 240 6.42 14.38 -30.14
N THR A 241 5.46 15.29 -30.04
CA THR A 241 5.71 16.68 -29.61
C THR A 241 5.56 16.88 -28.11
N ILE A 242 4.99 15.91 -27.40
CA ILE A 242 4.74 15.95 -25.95
C ILE A 242 5.40 14.77 -25.20
N VAL A 243 6.41 14.16 -25.83
CA VAL A 243 7.15 13.01 -25.31
C VAL A 243 8.65 13.20 -25.53
N ILE A 244 9.46 12.53 -24.72
CA ILE A 244 10.88 12.30 -24.96
C ILE A 244 11.01 10.94 -25.63
N ASP A 245 11.62 10.90 -26.82
CA ASP A 245 11.91 9.65 -27.54
C ASP A 245 12.96 8.85 -26.74
N VAL A 246 12.56 7.66 -26.27
CA VAL A 246 13.36 6.75 -25.44
C VAL A 246 13.24 5.36 -26.04
N GLY A 247 14.28 4.53 -25.90
CA GLY A 247 14.35 3.25 -26.59
C GLY A 247 14.85 3.38 -28.02
N ASP A 248 14.15 2.76 -28.97
CA ASP A 248 14.52 2.80 -30.38
C ASP A 248 13.97 4.07 -31.02
N ALA A 249 14.79 4.80 -31.79
CA ALA A 249 14.38 6.05 -32.41
C ALA A 249 13.10 5.89 -33.25
N GLY A 250 12.02 6.56 -32.86
CA GLY A 250 10.72 6.34 -33.48
C GLY A 250 9.62 6.06 -32.49
N ARG A 251 8.59 5.36 -32.98
CA ARG A 251 7.63 4.66 -32.15
C ARG A 251 8.11 3.21 -32.04
N ASP A 252 8.22 2.67 -30.84
CA ASP A 252 8.58 1.28 -30.60
C ASP A 252 7.53 0.57 -29.74
N ASP A 253 7.63 -0.76 -29.67
CA ASP A 253 6.65 -1.60 -28.99
C ASP A 253 6.76 -1.52 -27.45
N LEU A 254 7.83 -0.98 -26.88
CA LEU A 254 8.04 -0.92 -25.44
C LEU A 254 7.50 0.39 -24.87
N PHE A 255 7.86 1.50 -25.51
CA PHE A 255 7.59 2.85 -25.02
C PHE A 255 6.52 3.58 -25.84
N GLY A 256 5.95 2.95 -26.86
CA GLY A 256 5.06 3.61 -27.79
C GLY A 256 5.81 4.76 -28.47
N THR A 257 5.23 5.95 -28.43
CA THR A 257 5.80 7.17 -29.00
C THR A 257 6.94 7.77 -28.17
N GLY A 258 7.11 7.35 -26.92
CA GLY A 258 8.15 7.81 -26.00
C GLY A 258 7.66 7.98 -24.56
N LEU A 259 8.50 8.58 -23.72
CA LEU A 259 8.18 8.92 -22.33
C LEU A 259 7.44 10.26 -22.27
N ILE A 260 6.26 10.30 -21.62
CA ILE A 260 5.46 11.53 -21.52
C ILE A 260 6.24 12.71 -20.90
N ASP A 261 6.12 13.90 -21.50
CA ASP A 261 6.84 15.12 -21.11
C ASP A 261 5.87 16.27 -20.81
N SER A 262 5.76 16.65 -19.54
CA SER A 262 4.87 17.71 -19.08
C SER A 262 5.26 19.10 -19.58
N PHE A 263 6.56 19.38 -19.74
CA PHE A 263 7.04 20.69 -20.19
C PHE A 263 6.70 20.91 -21.67
N ASN A 264 7.01 19.92 -22.51
CA ASN A 264 6.67 19.99 -23.92
C ASN A 264 5.14 19.95 -24.14
N ALA A 265 4.41 19.16 -23.35
CA ALA A 265 2.94 19.16 -23.34
C ALA A 265 2.34 20.55 -23.13
N VAL A 266 2.78 21.27 -22.08
CA VAL A 266 2.29 22.63 -21.80
C VAL A 266 2.64 23.58 -22.94
N ARG A 267 3.84 23.50 -23.53
CA ARG A 267 4.22 24.35 -24.67
C ARG A 267 3.37 24.10 -25.91
N ILE A 268 3.01 22.85 -26.18
CA ILE A 268 2.09 22.51 -27.27
C ILE A 268 0.68 23.04 -26.97
N ALA A 269 0.21 22.94 -25.73
CA ALA A 269 -1.06 23.53 -25.33
C ALA A 269 -1.07 25.06 -25.50
N GLU A 270 0.00 25.77 -25.11
CA GLU A 270 0.14 27.22 -25.34
C GLU A 270 0.06 27.57 -26.84
N GLN A 271 0.68 26.76 -27.69
CA GLN A 271 0.63 26.94 -29.14
C GLN A 271 -0.79 26.71 -29.69
N LEU A 272 -1.49 25.67 -29.24
CA LEU A 272 -2.87 25.37 -29.64
C LEU A 272 -3.84 26.49 -29.21
N ALA A 273 -3.66 27.01 -27.99
CA ALA A 273 -4.42 28.14 -27.46
C ALA A 273 -4.07 29.49 -28.13
N GLY A 274 -3.05 29.53 -28.98
CA GLY A 274 -2.61 30.75 -29.66
C GLY A 274 -2.01 31.80 -28.71
N ILE A 275 -1.54 31.39 -27.54
CA ILE A 275 -0.88 32.27 -26.57
C ILE A 275 0.64 32.22 -26.77
N SER A 276 1.32 33.30 -26.37
CA SER A 276 2.78 33.33 -26.46
C SER A 276 3.36 32.31 -25.48
N PRO A 277 4.33 31.48 -25.90
CA PRO A 277 4.91 30.50 -25.00
C PRO A 277 5.45 31.17 -23.76
N THR A 278 5.19 30.58 -22.59
CA THR A 278 5.80 31.06 -21.35
C THR A 278 7.31 31.04 -21.55
N PRO A 279 8.02 32.16 -21.27
CA PRO A 279 9.47 32.20 -21.42
C PRO A 279 10.08 31.06 -20.64
N GLN A 280 10.79 30.17 -21.34
CA GLN A 280 11.63 29.19 -20.69
C GLN A 280 12.62 29.98 -19.82
N PRO A 281 12.71 29.71 -18.50
CA PRO A 281 13.78 30.29 -17.71
C PRO A 281 15.09 29.95 -18.40
N ASP A 282 15.90 30.97 -18.70
CA ASP A 282 17.23 30.78 -19.28
C ASP A 282 18.28 31.35 -18.31
N PRO A 283 19.20 30.52 -17.80
CA PRO A 283 19.31 29.08 -18.08
C PRO A 283 18.06 28.32 -17.59
N LEU A 284 17.78 27.17 -18.22
CA LEU A 284 16.87 26.17 -17.65
C LEU A 284 17.16 26.11 -16.14
N PRO A 285 16.15 25.99 -15.27
CA PRO A 285 16.41 25.76 -13.86
C PRO A 285 17.45 24.66 -13.79
N GLU A 286 18.62 24.97 -13.22
CA GLU A 286 19.57 23.90 -12.93
C GLU A 286 18.79 22.88 -12.10
N PRO A 287 19.02 21.56 -12.30
CA PRO A 287 18.42 20.55 -11.46
C PRO A 287 18.50 21.03 -10.02
N ALA A 288 17.37 21.03 -9.32
CA ALA A 288 17.36 21.51 -7.94
C ALA A 288 18.49 20.82 -7.18
N GLU A 289 19.27 21.59 -6.43
CA GLU A 289 20.34 21.02 -5.61
C GLU A 289 19.74 19.92 -4.73
N PRO A 290 20.28 18.69 -4.73
CA PRO A 290 19.70 17.57 -4.03
C PRO A 290 19.40 17.89 -2.58
N VAL A 291 18.14 17.82 -2.18
CA VAL A 291 17.69 18.13 -0.82
C VAL A 291 17.65 16.85 -0.02
N ALA A 292 18.43 16.79 1.07
CA ALA A 292 18.38 15.68 2.01
C ALA A 292 17.12 15.77 2.89
N ILE A 293 16.55 14.62 3.28
CA ILE A 293 15.43 14.54 4.22
C ILE A 293 15.66 13.33 5.14
N LEU A 294 15.85 13.57 6.43
CA LEU A 294 15.86 12.53 7.45
C LEU A 294 14.46 11.97 7.66
N SER A 295 14.36 10.65 7.59
CA SER A 295 13.15 9.88 7.91
C SER A 295 13.47 8.69 8.82
N ALA A 296 12.43 8.16 9.46
CA ALA A 296 12.52 7.01 10.35
C ALA A 296 11.48 5.93 10.00
N SER A 297 11.88 4.66 10.11
CA SER A 297 11.01 3.50 9.92
C SER A 297 11.19 2.48 11.07
N PRO A 298 10.13 2.11 11.81
CA PRO A 298 8.77 2.66 11.74
C PRO A 298 8.71 4.07 12.34
N THR A 299 7.66 4.84 11.99
CA THR A 299 7.43 6.19 12.54
C THR A 299 6.86 6.19 13.96
N VAL A 300 6.41 5.03 14.44
CA VAL A 300 5.95 4.80 15.82
C VAL A 300 6.44 3.44 16.32
N LEU A 301 6.99 3.40 17.53
CA LEU A 301 7.44 2.20 18.21
C LEU A 301 6.38 1.73 19.23
N ASN A 302 5.72 0.61 18.97
CA ASN A 302 4.71 0.06 19.88
C ASN A 302 5.25 -1.13 20.68
N PHE A 303 5.64 -0.88 21.92
CA PHE A 303 6.14 -1.92 22.84
C PHE A 303 5.00 -2.77 23.44
N GLY A 304 3.74 -2.40 23.21
CA GLY A 304 2.56 -3.10 23.74
C GLY A 304 2.63 -3.29 25.26
N SER A 305 2.20 -4.46 25.73
CA SER A 305 2.26 -4.85 27.15
C SER A 305 3.53 -5.63 27.54
N GLY A 306 4.28 -6.17 26.58
CA GLY A 306 5.35 -7.14 26.87
C GLY A 306 6.69 -6.94 26.17
N LEU A 307 6.78 -6.20 25.07
CA LEU A 307 8.04 -6.04 24.32
C LEU A 307 8.98 -5.05 25.02
N ILE A 308 10.26 -5.39 25.17
CA ILE A 308 11.26 -4.53 25.82
C ILE A 308 12.27 -3.93 24.84
N SER A 309 12.21 -4.32 23.56
CA SER A 309 13.15 -3.89 22.52
C SER A 309 12.46 -3.87 21.16
N LEU A 310 12.73 -2.84 20.36
CA LEU A 310 12.30 -2.68 18.98
C LEU A 310 13.42 -2.04 18.16
N ASN A 311 13.42 -2.25 16.85
CA ASN A 311 14.35 -1.58 15.94
C ASN A 311 13.69 -0.38 15.27
N LEU A 312 14.50 0.65 15.05
CA LEU A 312 14.20 1.89 14.36
C LEU A 312 15.29 2.12 13.33
N GLU A 313 14.94 2.40 12.09
CA GLU A 313 15.91 2.66 11.04
C GLU A 313 15.81 4.11 10.56
N LEU A 314 16.95 4.81 10.52
CA LEU A 314 17.05 6.15 9.97
C LEU A 314 17.64 6.12 8.56
N ARG A 315 17.02 6.85 7.64
CA ARG A 315 17.44 6.92 6.24
C ARG A 315 17.35 8.34 5.69
N ASN A 316 17.99 8.56 4.54
CA ASN A 316 17.87 9.81 3.79
C ASN A 316 16.80 9.69 2.71
N SER A 317 15.54 10.00 3.02
CA SER A 317 14.43 10.04 2.04
C SER A 317 14.44 11.26 1.12
N GLY A 318 15.56 11.99 1.07
CA GLY A 318 15.75 13.11 0.16
C GLY A 318 16.23 12.68 -1.22
N ASP A 319 16.59 13.65 -2.05
CA ASP A 319 17.05 13.43 -3.42
C ASP A 319 18.33 12.58 -3.46
N PHE A 320 18.46 11.74 -4.50
CA PHE A 320 19.67 10.98 -4.75
C PHE A 320 20.90 11.89 -4.83
N GLY A 321 21.99 11.50 -4.14
CA GLY A 321 23.22 12.28 -4.06
C GLY A 321 23.21 13.42 -3.03
N SER A 322 22.09 13.67 -2.35
CA SER A 322 22.04 14.60 -1.22
C SER A 322 22.84 14.09 -0.01
N THR A 323 23.43 15.00 0.76
CA THR A 323 24.23 14.65 1.94
C THR A 323 23.42 14.84 3.22
N LEU A 324 23.10 13.74 3.89
CA LEU A 324 22.44 13.74 5.20
C LEU A 324 23.42 13.28 6.29
N THR A 325 23.38 13.93 7.45
CA THR A 325 24.12 13.50 8.64
C THR A 325 23.26 13.77 9.87
N VAL A 326 23.02 12.72 10.66
CA VAL A 326 22.39 12.83 11.98
C VAL A 326 23.41 13.43 12.93
N GLU A 327 23.06 14.56 13.54
CA GLU A 327 23.95 15.35 14.39
C GLU A 327 23.85 14.94 15.86
N ASP A 328 22.62 14.68 16.34
CA ASP A 328 22.36 14.24 17.70
C ASP A 328 21.00 13.53 17.81
N PHE A 329 20.78 12.82 18.91
CA PHE A 329 19.46 12.30 19.28
C PHE A 329 19.24 12.31 20.80
N SER A 330 17.98 12.47 21.21
CA SER A 330 17.60 12.53 22.61
C SER A 330 16.26 11.82 22.88
N THR A 331 16.02 11.44 24.13
CA THR A 331 14.75 10.88 24.59
C THR A 331 14.13 11.79 25.65
N ASN A 332 12.80 11.90 25.67
CA ASN A 332 12.11 12.69 26.69
C ASN A 332 11.96 11.95 28.04
N SER A 333 12.40 10.70 28.12
CA SER A 333 12.25 9.83 29.28
C SER A 333 13.46 8.92 29.44
N SER A 334 13.93 8.77 30.69
CA SER A 334 14.99 7.82 31.04
C SER A 334 14.55 6.35 30.96
N ALA A 335 13.24 6.09 30.79
CA ALA A 335 12.72 4.75 30.55
C ALA A 335 13.09 4.23 29.15
N LEU A 336 13.37 5.14 28.20
CA LEU A 336 13.86 4.76 26.88
C LEU A 336 15.37 4.85 26.83
N ARG A 337 15.97 3.85 26.18
CA ARG A 337 17.38 3.87 25.79
C ARG A 337 17.51 3.50 24.32
N VAL A 338 18.21 4.34 23.57
CA VAL A 338 18.49 4.16 22.14
C VAL A 338 19.96 3.81 21.98
N VAL A 339 20.27 2.81 21.16
CA VAL A 339 21.63 2.35 20.89
C VAL A 339 21.81 2.19 19.38
N GLU A 340 22.90 2.71 18.85
CA GLU A 340 23.33 2.47 17.48
C GLU A 340 23.66 0.97 17.30
N ALA A 341 22.91 0.27 16.44
CA ALA A 341 23.10 -1.16 16.20
C ALA A 341 23.88 -1.43 14.91
N ASP A 342 23.45 -0.84 13.81
CA ASP A 342 24.13 -0.89 12.51
C ASP A 342 24.03 0.49 11.85
N VAL A 343 24.89 1.42 12.30
CA VAL A 343 24.83 2.82 11.93
C VAL A 343 26.13 3.22 11.22
N GLY A 344 26.00 3.83 10.04
CA GLY A 344 27.11 4.34 9.25
C GLY A 344 27.73 5.62 9.83
N GLN A 345 28.81 6.10 9.20
CA GLN A 345 29.51 7.32 9.67
C GLN A 345 28.67 8.61 9.63
N GLN A 346 27.54 8.59 8.92
CA GLN A 346 26.59 9.68 8.81
C GLN A 346 25.46 9.61 9.86
N GLY A 347 25.49 8.62 10.77
CA GLY A 347 24.41 8.42 11.74
C GLY A 347 23.13 7.83 11.13
N LEU A 348 23.17 7.33 9.90
CA LEU A 348 22.06 6.62 9.25
C LEU A 348 22.22 5.11 9.40
N GLY A 349 21.10 4.39 9.51
CA GLY A 349 21.08 2.94 9.73
C GLY A 349 20.17 2.52 10.88
N VAL A 350 20.42 1.36 11.45
CA VAL A 350 19.54 0.72 12.44
C VAL A 350 19.94 1.08 13.86
N TYR A 351 18.97 1.58 14.61
CA TYR A 351 19.01 1.84 16.04
C TYR A 351 18.12 0.84 16.77
N THR A 352 18.60 0.31 17.89
CA THR A 352 17.79 -0.51 18.79
C THR A 352 17.29 0.35 19.95
N VAL A 353 15.97 0.39 20.13
CA VAL A 353 15.31 1.12 21.20
C VAL A 353 14.81 0.13 22.25
N THR A 354 15.27 0.30 23.48
CA THR A 354 14.87 -0.52 24.63
C THR A 354 14.04 0.29 25.63
N LEU A 355 13.06 -0.38 26.23
CA LEU A 355 12.16 0.19 27.23
C LEU A 355 12.35 -0.49 28.59
N ASP A 356 12.71 0.31 29.60
CA ASP A 356 12.64 -0.07 31.00
C ASP A 356 11.20 0.07 31.51
N ARG A 357 10.63 -1.03 32.01
CA ARG A 357 9.25 -1.10 32.48
C ARG A 357 9.10 -0.93 33.99
N ASP A 358 10.18 -0.95 34.77
CA ASP A 358 10.12 -1.10 36.22
C ASP A 358 9.40 0.06 36.94
N ASN A 359 9.42 1.26 36.34
CA ASN A 359 8.87 2.48 36.93
C ASN A 359 7.78 3.15 36.07
N LEU A 360 7.14 2.39 35.18
CA LEU A 360 6.07 2.91 34.34
C LEU A 360 4.73 2.97 35.10
N THR A 361 3.92 3.99 34.81
CA THR A 361 2.60 4.14 35.43
C THR A 361 1.59 3.17 34.83
N GLU A 362 0.63 2.69 35.63
CA GLU A 362 -0.49 1.89 35.13
C GLU A 362 -1.27 2.65 34.02
N GLY A 363 -1.64 1.95 32.96
CA GLY A 363 -2.28 2.50 31.77
C GLY A 363 -1.31 2.72 30.61
N SER A 364 -1.66 3.65 29.72
CA SER A 364 -0.86 3.98 28.53
C SER A 364 0.25 4.96 28.89
N ASN A 365 1.48 4.61 28.50
CA ASN A 365 2.67 5.43 28.64
C ASN A 365 3.18 5.79 27.24
N ASN A 366 3.41 7.08 26.99
CA ASN A 366 3.90 7.60 25.72
C ASN A 366 5.26 8.27 25.94
N PHE A 367 6.15 8.10 24.99
CA PHE A 367 7.50 8.62 24.99
C PHE A 367 7.84 9.17 23.60
N GLU A 368 8.89 9.97 23.53
CA GLU A 368 9.35 10.58 22.29
C GLU A 368 10.87 10.46 22.20
N ILE A 369 11.34 10.14 20.99
CA ILE A 369 12.75 10.14 20.61
C ILE A 369 12.91 11.21 19.53
N SER A 370 13.76 12.21 19.76
CA SER A 370 14.03 13.27 18.80
C SER A 370 15.40 13.05 18.15
N PHE A 371 15.48 13.22 16.83
CA PHE A 371 16.70 13.18 16.04
C PHE A 371 16.90 14.52 15.34
N ASP A 372 18.08 15.10 15.49
CA ASP A 372 18.50 16.33 14.83
C ASP A 372 19.46 15.99 13.69
N SER A 373 19.32 16.68 12.55
CA SER A 373 20.22 16.50 11.41
C SER A 373 20.53 17.81 10.71
N ASN A 374 21.50 17.78 9.80
CA ASN A 374 21.82 18.91 8.94
C ASN A 374 20.72 19.28 7.92
N ALA A 375 19.63 18.50 7.84
CA ALA A 375 18.53 18.72 6.89
C ALA A 375 17.21 19.09 7.58
N ASN A 376 16.69 18.20 8.42
CA ASN A 376 15.46 18.37 9.19
C ASN A 376 15.51 17.57 10.49
N ASN A 377 14.66 17.93 11.44
CA ASN A 377 14.56 17.24 12.72
C ASN A 377 13.27 16.40 12.71
N ILE A 378 13.36 15.19 13.26
CA ILE A 378 12.22 14.28 13.35
C ILE A 378 12.01 13.80 14.79
N SER A 379 10.76 13.49 15.12
CA SER A 379 10.38 12.84 16.37
C SER A 379 9.73 11.49 16.07
N VAL A 380 10.14 10.45 16.81
CA VAL A 380 9.57 9.10 16.75
C VAL A 380 8.85 8.83 18.07
N ASP A 381 7.53 8.61 18.00
CA ASP A 381 6.71 8.26 19.14
C ASP A 381 7.01 6.82 19.58
N ALA A 382 7.07 6.58 20.88
CA ALA A 382 7.07 5.24 21.45
C ALA A 382 5.94 5.08 22.47
N ARG A 383 5.26 3.94 22.46
CA ARG A 383 4.10 3.67 23.32
C ARG A 383 4.22 2.32 24.01
N ALA A 384 3.80 2.28 25.26
CA ALA A 384 3.70 1.06 26.05
C ALA A 384 2.43 1.08 26.91
N VAL A 385 1.92 -0.10 27.25
CA VAL A 385 0.79 -0.26 28.16
C VAL A 385 1.23 -1.08 29.36
N VAL A 386 0.99 -0.57 30.56
CA VAL A 386 1.17 -1.31 31.81
C VAL A 386 -0.21 -1.63 32.35
N ARG A 387 -0.45 -2.90 32.71
CA ARG A 387 -1.65 -3.33 33.41
C ARG A 387 -1.20 -4.03 34.68
N GLU A 388 -1.83 -3.72 35.83
CA GLU A 388 -1.68 -4.60 36.99
C GLU A 388 -2.31 -5.96 36.65
N ILE A 389 -1.49 -7.01 36.66
CA ILE A 389 -2.01 -8.38 36.68
C ILE A 389 -2.38 -8.63 38.14
N GLY A 390 -3.67 -8.49 38.47
CA GLY A 390 -4.19 -8.95 39.75
C GLY A 390 -3.83 -10.42 39.94
N THR A 391 -3.23 -10.78 41.07
CA THR A 391 -2.79 -12.15 41.41
C THR A 391 -3.95 -13.09 41.77
N GLY A 392 -5.06 -12.98 41.05
CA GLY A 392 -6.31 -13.71 41.27
C GLY A 392 -7.31 -13.29 40.21
N GLY A 393 -7.15 -13.83 39.00
CA GLY A 393 -8.03 -13.57 37.88
C GLY A 393 -8.04 -14.77 36.95
N ASP A 394 -9.23 -15.23 36.60
CA ASP A 394 -9.43 -16.27 35.60
C ASP A 394 -9.12 -15.68 34.20
N VAL A 395 -8.38 -16.39 33.37
CA VAL A 395 -8.07 -16.01 31.97
C VAL A 395 -9.27 -16.21 31.02
N GLY A 396 -10.49 -16.18 31.57
CA GLY A 396 -11.72 -16.48 30.86
C GLY A 396 -11.90 -17.99 30.62
N GLN A 397 -12.72 -18.32 29.61
CA GLN A 397 -12.93 -19.69 29.19
C GLN A 397 -11.70 -20.19 28.43
N LEU A 398 -11.11 -21.30 28.89
CA LEU A 398 -9.99 -21.96 28.21
C LEU A 398 -10.50 -23.17 27.44
N SER A 399 -10.03 -23.35 26.21
CA SER A 399 -10.10 -24.62 25.53
C SER A 399 -8.84 -25.41 25.83
N VAL A 400 -9.01 -26.61 26.38
CA VAL A 400 -7.93 -27.55 26.64
C VAL A 400 -8.07 -28.73 25.70
N ILE A 401 -7.03 -29.03 24.92
CA ILE A 401 -6.99 -30.14 23.97
C ILE A 401 -5.97 -31.18 24.42
N LEU A 402 -6.34 -32.45 24.22
CA LEU A 402 -5.49 -33.62 24.46
C LEU A 402 -5.00 -34.15 23.12
N LEU A 403 -3.69 -34.12 22.88
CA LEU A 403 -3.06 -34.62 21.67
C LEU A 403 -2.31 -35.91 21.94
N ASP A 404 -2.48 -36.91 21.07
CA ASP A 404 -1.63 -38.10 21.06
C ASP A 404 -0.19 -37.72 20.72
N ALA A 405 0.77 -38.05 21.58
CA ALA A 405 2.14 -37.56 21.44
C ALA A 405 2.88 -38.12 20.21
N THR A 406 2.39 -39.22 19.63
CA THR A 406 3.02 -39.84 18.44
C THR A 406 2.43 -39.31 17.14
N SER A 407 1.10 -39.19 17.07
CA SER A 407 0.37 -38.82 15.85
C SER A 407 -0.01 -37.33 15.79
N LEU A 408 0.10 -36.62 16.91
CA LEU A 408 -0.35 -35.23 17.12
C LEU A 408 -1.83 -35.01 16.77
N GLN A 409 -2.61 -36.10 16.70
CA GLN A 409 -4.04 -36.04 16.49
C GLN A 409 -4.73 -35.68 17.81
N GLN A 410 -5.68 -34.75 17.73
CA GLN A 410 -6.55 -34.43 18.86
C GLN A 410 -7.41 -35.64 19.19
N LYS A 411 -7.31 -36.11 20.44
CA LYS A 411 -8.04 -37.26 20.96
C LYS A 411 -9.27 -36.83 21.73
N ASP A 412 -9.15 -35.75 22.49
CA ASP A 412 -10.25 -35.19 23.26
C ASP A 412 -10.03 -33.70 23.51
N CYS A 413 -11.05 -33.00 23.97
CA CYS A 413 -10.93 -31.63 24.42
C CYS A 413 -12.01 -31.24 25.44
N ALA A 414 -11.73 -30.21 26.25
CA ALA A 414 -12.67 -29.66 27.22
C ALA A 414 -12.66 -28.12 27.19
N LEU A 415 -13.82 -27.52 27.46
CA LEU A 415 -13.95 -26.09 27.74
C LEU A 415 -14.01 -25.89 29.25
N LEU A 416 -13.06 -25.15 29.80
CA LEU A 416 -12.92 -24.91 31.23
C LEU A 416 -13.19 -23.45 31.56
N THR A 417 -13.82 -23.21 32.71
CA THR A 417 -13.93 -21.88 33.30
C THR A 417 -13.24 -21.93 34.65
N GLY A 418 -12.36 -20.96 34.92
CA GLY A 418 -11.57 -20.90 36.14
C GLY A 418 -12.40 -20.44 37.33
N VAL A 419 -11.93 -20.77 38.53
CA VAL A 419 -12.29 -20.10 39.77
C VAL A 419 -11.00 -19.75 40.51
N ASP A 420 -10.75 -18.46 40.73
CA ASP A 420 -9.56 -17.95 41.41
C ASP A 420 -8.22 -18.42 40.78
N GLY A 421 -8.18 -18.58 39.44
CA GLY A 421 -6.99 -18.99 38.70
C GLY A 421 -6.73 -20.50 38.69
N GLU A 422 -7.62 -21.31 39.27
CA GLU A 422 -7.59 -22.77 39.20
C GLU A 422 -8.59 -23.29 38.17
N TYR A 423 -8.11 -24.20 37.32
CA TYR A 423 -8.90 -24.86 36.28
C TYR A 423 -8.84 -26.37 36.50
N ASN A 424 -10.00 -26.99 36.72
CA ASN A 424 -10.12 -28.43 36.96
C ASN A 424 -10.46 -29.15 35.67
N LEU A 425 -9.64 -30.14 35.29
CA LEU A 425 -9.78 -30.92 34.07
C LEU A 425 -9.87 -32.42 34.37
N SER A 426 -10.79 -33.08 33.69
CA SER A 426 -10.89 -34.54 33.63
C SER A 426 -11.22 -34.99 32.21
N PHE A 427 -10.45 -35.92 31.69
CA PHE A 427 -10.78 -36.64 30.46
C PHE A 427 -11.23 -38.07 30.82
N GLU A 428 -12.36 -38.51 30.24
CA GLU A 428 -12.92 -39.84 30.44
C GLU A 428 -12.64 -40.72 29.21
N ASP A 429 -12.53 -42.04 29.41
CA ASP A 429 -12.37 -43.03 28.33
C ASP A 429 -11.13 -42.84 27.42
N VAL A 430 -10.08 -42.17 27.90
CA VAL A 430 -8.81 -42.03 27.20
C VAL A 430 -8.05 -43.36 27.18
N GLU A 431 -7.53 -43.75 26.01
CA GLU A 431 -6.67 -44.93 25.88
C GLU A 431 -5.34 -44.73 26.65
N SER A 432 -4.70 -45.82 27.08
CA SER A 432 -3.39 -45.70 27.73
C SER A 432 -2.32 -45.33 26.71
N GLY A 433 -1.51 -44.32 27.00
CA GLY A 433 -0.54 -43.78 26.07
C GLY A 433 0.14 -42.50 26.55
N ASP A 434 0.89 -41.92 25.64
CA ASP A 434 1.68 -40.71 25.79
C ASP A 434 0.93 -39.52 25.18
N TYR A 435 0.72 -38.45 25.95
CA TYR A 435 -0.10 -37.31 25.52
C TYR A 435 0.54 -35.94 25.79
N PHE A 436 0.22 -34.98 24.92
CA PHE A 436 0.39 -33.55 25.18
C PHE A 436 -0.94 -32.94 25.59
N VAL A 437 -0.91 -32.09 26.63
CA VAL A 437 -2.07 -31.31 27.07
C VAL A 437 -1.77 -29.84 26.79
N LEU A 438 -2.60 -29.23 25.93
CA LEU A 438 -2.46 -27.84 25.50
C LEU A 438 -3.69 -27.05 25.91
N ALA A 439 -3.49 -25.86 26.43
CA ALA A 439 -4.56 -24.94 26.81
C ALA A 439 -4.40 -23.61 26.09
N GLY A 440 -5.48 -23.07 25.56
CA GLY A 440 -5.50 -21.74 24.99
C GLY A 440 -6.88 -21.08 25.06
N SER A 441 -6.89 -19.75 24.95
CA SER A 441 -8.12 -18.97 24.84
C SER A 441 -8.47 -18.78 23.36
N ASP A 442 -9.74 -18.90 22.99
CA ASP A 442 -10.27 -18.44 21.70
C ASP A 442 -10.94 -17.07 21.96
N THR A 443 -10.15 -15.99 21.85
CA THR A 443 -10.63 -14.65 22.23
C THR A 443 -11.31 -13.94 21.06
N ASN A 444 -11.01 -14.35 19.83
CA ASN A 444 -11.54 -13.75 18.61
C ASN A 444 -12.75 -14.53 18.02
N GLY A 445 -13.06 -15.72 18.55
CA GLY A 445 -14.21 -16.54 18.21
C GLY A 445 -14.06 -17.30 16.88
N ASP A 446 -12.84 -17.54 16.42
CA ASP A 446 -12.56 -18.19 15.13
C ASP A 446 -12.46 -19.73 15.23
N GLY A 447 -12.58 -20.29 16.43
CA GLY A 447 -12.49 -21.73 16.71
C GLY A 447 -11.05 -22.26 16.73
N LEU A 448 -10.06 -21.37 16.65
CA LEU A 448 -8.65 -21.67 16.86
C LEU A 448 -8.22 -21.14 18.23
N ILE A 449 -7.20 -21.79 18.78
CA ILE A 449 -6.51 -21.34 19.99
C ILE A 449 -5.05 -21.12 19.69
N CYS A 450 -4.40 -20.30 20.53
CA CYS A 450 -2.99 -19.94 20.43
C CYS A 450 -2.67 -19.02 19.23
N GLY A 451 -3.65 -18.23 18.79
CA GLY A 451 -3.48 -17.14 17.83
C GLY A 451 -2.84 -15.88 18.42
N PRO A 452 -2.55 -14.88 17.57
CA PRO A 452 -2.07 -13.59 18.02
C PRO A 452 -3.02 -12.96 19.05
N PHE A 453 -2.47 -12.50 20.18
CA PHE A 453 -3.22 -11.93 21.31
C PHE A 453 -4.05 -12.92 22.14
N GLU A 454 -3.89 -14.22 21.93
CA GLU A 454 -4.51 -15.27 22.74
C GLU A 454 -3.55 -15.85 23.78
N ALA A 455 -4.10 -16.31 24.91
CA ALA A 455 -3.36 -17.10 25.88
C ALA A 455 -3.09 -18.49 25.30
N CYS A 456 -1.87 -19.01 25.48
CA CYS A 456 -1.50 -20.36 25.09
C CYS A 456 -0.44 -20.95 26.03
N GLY A 457 -0.58 -22.23 26.39
CA GLY A 457 0.42 -22.95 27.16
C GLY A 457 0.29 -24.47 27.08
N ALA A 458 1.37 -25.17 27.46
CA ALA A 458 1.39 -26.63 27.61
C ALA A 458 1.64 -27.09 29.06
N TYR A 459 0.98 -28.17 29.50
CA TYR A 459 1.26 -28.81 30.80
C TYR A 459 2.58 -29.61 30.72
N GLU A 460 3.42 -29.50 31.76
CA GLU A 460 4.78 -30.09 31.87
C GLU A 460 5.83 -29.65 30.84
N SER A 461 5.50 -28.67 29.98
CA SER A 461 6.30 -28.14 28.85
C SER A 461 6.42 -29.08 27.64
N LEU A 462 6.65 -28.50 26.46
CA LEU A 462 6.92 -29.25 25.22
C LEU A 462 8.29 -29.96 25.31
N GLY A 463 8.27 -31.18 25.84
CA GLY A 463 9.46 -32.01 26.04
C GLY A 463 9.29 -33.04 27.14
N ASN A 464 8.33 -32.82 28.05
CA ASN A 464 7.90 -33.81 29.03
C ASN A 464 6.48 -34.24 28.66
N ILE A 465 6.27 -35.55 28.60
CA ILE A 465 5.01 -36.17 28.21
C ILE A 465 4.37 -36.73 29.47
N ALA A 466 3.08 -36.48 29.64
CA ALA A 466 2.31 -37.14 30.68
C ALA A 466 1.98 -38.57 30.25
N GLN A 467 2.46 -39.56 31.02
CA GLN A 467 2.13 -40.97 30.79
C GLN A 467 0.80 -41.30 31.47
N VAL A 468 -0.16 -41.83 30.70
CA VAL A 468 -1.51 -42.16 31.19
C VAL A 468 -1.63 -43.67 31.36
N ASP A 469 -1.60 -44.12 32.62
CA ASP A 469 -1.66 -45.54 32.99
C ASP A 469 -3.03 -45.99 33.56
N GLU A 470 -3.96 -45.06 33.85
CA GLU A 470 -5.30 -45.33 34.38
C GLU A 470 -6.41 -44.66 33.54
N LYS A 471 -7.64 -45.21 33.59
CA LYS A 471 -8.79 -44.82 32.75
C LYS A 471 -9.38 -43.43 33.02
N GLU A 472 -8.93 -42.75 34.07
CA GLU A 472 -9.32 -41.38 34.40
C GLU A 472 -8.06 -40.57 34.76
N ILE A 473 -7.88 -39.43 34.11
CA ILE A 473 -6.81 -38.48 34.43
C ILE A 473 -7.48 -37.27 35.08
N SER A 474 -7.15 -37.00 36.35
CA SER A 474 -7.53 -35.75 37.01
C SER A 474 -6.28 -34.90 37.22
N ILE A 475 -6.25 -33.73 36.58
CA ILE A 475 -5.15 -32.78 36.69
C ILE A 475 -5.71 -31.47 37.26
N ALA A 476 -5.20 -31.09 38.43
CA ALA A 476 -5.41 -29.75 38.97
C ALA A 476 -4.33 -28.85 38.35
N VAL A 477 -4.73 -27.92 37.47
CA VAL A 477 -3.79 -27.06 36.76
C VAL A 477 -3.95 -25.62 37.21
N ASN A 478 -2.84 -25.05 37.68
CA ASN A 478 -2.74 -23.61 37.90
C ASN A 478 -2.19 -22.98 36.63
N TYR A 479 -2.78 -21.87 36.16
CA TYR A 479 -2.33 -21.19 34.95
C TYR A 479 -0.84 -20.81 34.98
N SER A 480 -0.28 -20.55 36.17
CA SER A 480 1.15 -20.27 36.37
C SER A 480 2.10 -21.45 36.13
N LEU A 481 1.58 -22.68 36.01
CA LEU A 481 2.35 -23.91 35.74
C LEU A 481 2.42 -24.25 34.25
N PHE A 482 1.71 -23.51 33.39
CA PHE A 482 1.79 -23.67 31.95
C PHE A 482 3.00 -22.90 31.41
N ASP A 483 3.92 -23.61 30.74
CA ASP A 483 5.01 -22.96 30.02
C ASP A 483 4.51 -22.33 28.71
N GLN A 484 5.08 -21.18 28.35
CA GLN A 484 4.73 -20.46 27.12
C GLN A 484 4.99 -21.33 25.89
N PHE A 485 3.98 -21.41 25.02
CA PHE A 485 4.04 -22.21 23.81
C PHE A 485 4.81 -21.49 22.69
N PRO A 486 5.83 -22.12 22.06
CA PRO A 486 6.49 -21.58 20.89
C PRO A 486 5.61 -21.80 19.65
N SER A 487 4.81 -20.77 19.32
CA SER A 487 4.09 -20.54 18.06
C SER A 487 3.44 -21.74 17.34
N GLY A 488 2.10 -21.73 17.27
CA GLY A 488 1.30 -22.62 16.43
C GLY A 488 -0.19 -22.47 16.78
N GLN A 489 -1.08 -22.52 15.78
CA GLN A 489 -2.53 -22.47 16.00
C GLN A 489 -3.10 -23.88 16.02
N PHE A 490 -3.99 -24.15 16.97
CA PHE A 490 -4.68 -25.43 17.10
C PHE A 490 -6.18 -25.23 17.07
N ARG A 491 -6.91 -26.24 16.61
CA ARG A 491 -8.37 -26.19 16.65
C ARG A 491 -8.85 -26.41 18.08
N GLY A 492 -9.68 -25.50 18.59
CA GLY A 492 -10.27 -25.63 19.92
C GLY A 492 -11.42 -26.65 19.96
N CYS A 493 -12.08 -26.73 21.11
CA CYS A 493 -13.39 -27.39 21.21
C CYS A 493 -14.45 -26.56 20.50
N ASN A 494 -15.10 -27.14 19.48
CA ASN A 494 -16.31 -26.55 18.90
C ASN A 494 -17.52 -26.74 19.81
#